data_AF-A0A924E3L5-F1
#
_entry.id   AF-A0A924E3L5-F1
#
_cell.length_a   1.000
_cell.length_b   1.000
_cell.length_c   1.000
_cell.angle_alpha   90.00
_cell.angle_beta   90.00
_cell.angle_gamma   90.00
#
_symmetry.space_group_name_H-M   'P 1'
#
loop_
_entity.id
_entity.type
_entity.pdbx_description
1 polymer ?
#
loop_
_entity_poly.entity_id
_entity_poly.type
_entity_poly.pdbx_seq_one_letter_code
_entity_poly.pdbx_strand_id
1 'polypeptide(L)' 'MTEATPATPGNHGAGPRLSVAMIVRDEAAAIAAAIARVRDLADGVVVVGTGSADDTAARAA' A
#
# COMPACT_ATOMS: atom_id res chain seq x y z
N MET A 1 7.65 -24.44 0.28
CA MET A 1 6.99 -23.19 -0.16
C MET A 1 7.40 -22.12 0.84
N THR A 2 8.19 -21.16 0.39
CA THR A 2 8.87 -20.14 1.21
C THR A 2 7.85 -19.22 1.88
N GLU A 3 7.86 -19.20 3.21
CA GLU A 3 7.16 -18.19 4.00
C GLU A 3 7.90 -16.85 3.81
N ALA A 4 7.19 -15.83 3.34
CA ALA A 4 7.74 -14.49 3.19
C ALA A 4 8.10 -13.96 4.58
N THR A 5 9.38 -13.63 4.79
CA THR A 5 9.85 -12.94 6.00
C THR A 5 8.93 -11.75 6.30
N PRO A 6 8.30 -11.66 7.49
CA PRO A 6 7.51 -10.49 7.83
C PRO A 6 8.43 -9.26 7.82
N ALA A 7 8.09 -8.28 6.99
CA ALA A 7 8.78 -6.99 6.96
C ALA A 7 8.83 -6.42 8.38
N THR A 8 10.03 -6.01 8.81
CA THR A 8 10.22 -5.35 10.10
C THR A 8 9.19 -4.23 10.26
N PRO A 9 8.33 -4.25 11.28
CA PRO A 9 7.36 -3.19 11.49
C PRO A 9 8.11 -1.86 11.59
N GLY A 10 7.68 -0.87 10.79
CA GLY A 10 8.26 0.47 10.81
C GLY A 10 8.33 1.01 12.23
N ASN A 11 9.44 1.68 12.55
CA ASN A 11 9.75 2.27 13.85
C ASN A 11 8.91 3.53 14.12
N HIS A 12 7.59 3.43 14.01
CA HIS A 12 6.69 4.42 14.58
C HIS A 12 6.70 4.17 16.10
N GLY A 13 7.07 5.17 16.90
CA GLY A 13 7.33 5.03 18.34
C GLY A 13 6.13 4.55 19.16
N ALA A 14 6.13 4.75 20.49
CA ALA A 14 5.11 4.24 21.42
C ALA A 14 3.65 4.72 21.21
N GLY A 15 3.31 5.31 20.06
CA GLY A 15 1.97 5.72 19.65
C GLY A 15 1.16 4.60 18.98
N PRO A 16 -0.13 4.88 18.68
CA PRO A 16 -1.00 3.93 18.01
C PRO A 16 -0.52 3.60 16.59
N ARG A 17 -0.66 2.33 16.20
CA ARG A 17 -0.39 1.87 14.83
C ARG A 17 -1.41 2.47 13.86
N LEU A 18 -0.96 2.89 12.69
CA LEU A 18 -1.82 3.40 11.61
C LEU A 18 -1.78 2.47 10.41
N SER A 19 -2.95 2.12 9.89
CA SER A 19 -3.09 1.39 8.63
C SER A 19 -3.90 2.22 7.63
N VAL A 20 -3.47 2.17 6.37
CA VAL A 20 -4.15 2.84 5.25
C VAL A 20 -4.78 1.79 4.35
N ALA A 21 -6.09 1.88 4.15
CA ALA A 21 -6.82 1.10 3.16
C ALA A 21 -7.17 2.00 1.97
N MET A 22 -6.72 1.62 0.78
CA MET A 22 -6.98 2.34 -0.46
C MET A 22 -7.94 1.53 -1.31
N ILE A 23 -9.03 2.14 -1.77
CA ILE A 23 -9.96 1.55 -2.73
C ILE A 23 -9.72 2.25 -4.06
N VAL A 24 -9.29 1.50 -5.08
CA VAL A 24 -8.68 2.07 -6.28
C VAL A 24 -9.34 1.54 -7.55
N ARG A 25 -9.48 2.40 -8.56
CA ARG A 25 -9.93 2.11 -9.93
C ARG A 25 -9.21 3.03 -10.89
N ASP A 26 -8.61 2.48 -11.93
CA ASP A 26 -8.04 3.24 -13.06
C ASP A 26 -7.08 4.38 -12.65
N GLU A 27 -6.22 4.11 -11.66
CA GLU A 27 -5.24 5.05 -11.10
C GLU A 27 -3.80 4.70 -11.51
N ALA A 28 -3.59 4.06 -12.67
CA ALA A 28 -2.24 3.68 -13.10
C ALA A 28 -1.27 4.87 -13.00
N ALA A 29 -1.69 6.07 -13.41
CA ALA A 29 -0.86 7.27 -13.38
C ALA A 29 -0.39 7.69 -11.96
N ALA A 30 -1.21 7.49 -10.94
CA ALA A 30 -1.01 8.08 -9.62
C ALA A 30 -0.69 7.07 -8.51
N ILE A 31 -1.09 5.80 -8.65
CA ILE A 31 -1.11 4.82 -7.56
C ILE A 31 0.27 4.61 -6.90
N ALA A 32 1.33 4.54 -7.70
CA ALA A 32 2.70 4.39 -7.18
C ALA A 32 3.13 5.60 -6.31
N ALA A 33 2.81 6.81 -6.77
CA ALA A 33 3.14 8.04 -6.03
C ALA A 33 2.25 8.22 -4.80
N ALA A 34 1.01 7.74 -4.83
CA ALA A 34 0.10 7.76 -3.69
C ALA A 34 0.60 6.81 -2.59
N ILE A 35 0.97 5.56 -2.94
CA ILE A 35 1.53 4.57 -2.02
C ILE A 35 2.83 5.10 -1.39
N ALA A 36 3.73 5.68 -2.19
CA ALA A 36 4.97 6.25 -1.67
C ALA A 36 4.74 7.32 -0.60
N ARG A 37 3.74 8.20 -0.79
CA ARG A 37 3.43 9.27 0.18
C ARG A 37 2.86 8.76 1.51
N VAL A 38 2.09 7.67 1.48
CA VAL A 38 1.45 7.16 2.71
C VAL A 38 2.32 6.16 3.46
N ARG A 39 3.33 5.57 2.80
CA ARG A 39 4.30 4.66 3.43
C ARG A 39 5.10 5.31 4.56
N ASP A 40 5.36 6.61 4.48
CA ASP A 40 6.07 7.34 5.53
C ASP A 40 5.17 7.70 6.73
N LEU A 41 3.86 7.49 6.61
CA LEU A 41 2.87 7.84 7.64
C LEU A 41 2.26 6.62 8.32
N ALA A 42 2.16 5.48 7.62
CA ALA A 42 1.43 4.31 8.06
C ALA A 42 2.32 3.08 8.21
N ASP A 43 2.02 2.24 9.21
CA ASP A 43 2.66 0.95 9.43
C ASP A 43 2.30 -0.09 8.36
N GLY A 44 1.15 0.09 7.71
CA GLY A 44 0.63 -0.83 6.71
C GLY A 44 -0.23 -0.13 5.67
N VAL A 45 -0.15 -0.62 4.44
CA VAL A 45 -0.94 -0.14 3.31
C VAL A 45 -1.59 -1.34 2.62
N VAL A 46 -2.92 -1.32 2.51
CA VAL A 46 -3.71 -2.32 1.79
C VAL A 46 -4.38 -1.65 0.60
N VAL A 47 -4.16 -2.18 -0.60
CA VAL A 47 -4.79 -1.67 -1.83
C VAL A 47 -5.84 -2.68 -2.31
N VAL A 48 -7.08 -2.21 -2.42
CA VAL A 48 -8.20 -2.98 -2.94
C VAL A 48 -8.56 -2.43 -4.31
N GLY A 49 -8.26 -3.20 -5.36
CA GLY A 49 -8.69 -2.90 -6.71
C GLY A 49 -10.18 -3.22 -6.88
N THR A 50 -10.93 -2.35 -7.56
CA THR A 50 -12.37 -2.58 -7.85
C THR A 50 -12.63 -3.13 -9.26
N GLY A 51 -11.58 -3.60 -9.95
CA GLY A 51 -11.65 -4.07 -11.34
C GLY A 51 -11.28 -2.98 -12.34
N SER A 52 -10.03 -2.51 -12.28
CA SER A 52 -9.49 -1.53 -13.23
C SER A 52 -9.33 -2.14 -14.63
N ALA A 53 -9.42 -1.28 -15.65
CA ALA A 53 -9.17 -1.63 -17.05
C ALA A 53 -7.75 -1.25 -17.50
N ASP A 54 -6.99 -0.59 -16.65
CA ASP A 54 -5.61 -0.15 -16.90
C ASP A 54 -4.57 -0.92 -16.05
N ASP A 55 -3.32 -0.49 -16.14
CA ASP A 55 -2.19 -1.08 -15.40
C ASP A 55 -2.15 -0.71 -13.89
N THR A 56 -3.26 -0.26 -13.29
CA THR A 56 -3.33 0.07 -11.85
C THR A 56 -2.78 -1.06 -10.99
N ALA A 57 -3.19 -2.30 -11.26
CA ALA A 57 -2.76 -3.46 -10.47
C ALA A 57 -1.25 -3.70 -10.57
N ALA A 58 -0.68 -3.57 -11.76
CA ALA A 58 0.77 -3.72 -11.98
C ALA A 58 1.56 -2.60 -11.29
N ARG A 59 0.99 -1.39 -11.18
CA ARG A 59 1.64 -0.23 -10.57
C ARG A 59 1.42 -0.12 -9.06
N ALA A 60 0.58 -0.98 -8.48
CA ALA A 60 0.31 -1.08 -7.05
C ALA A 60 1.13 -2.18 -6.33
N ALA A 61 1.79 -3.06 -7.09
CA ALA A 61 2.64 -4.15 -6.58
C ALA A 61 4.03 -3.65 -6.16
#